data_AF-A0A843GD98-F1
#
_entry.id   AF-A0A843GD98-F1
#
_cell.length_a   1.000
_cell.length_b   1.000
_cell.length_c   1.000
_cell.angle_alpha   90.00
_cell.angle_beta   90.00
_cell.angle_gamma   90.00
#
_symmetry.space_group_name_H-M   'P 1'
#
loop_
_entity.id
_entity.type
_entity.pdbx_description
1 polymer ?
#
loop_
_entity_poly.entity_id
_entity_poly.type
_entity_poly.pdbx_seq_one_letter_code
_entity_poly.pdbx_strand_id
1 'polypeptide(L)' 'DIFKAKIIDVCDDFITMEVTGNPEKIDSFLRLLKPFGIKKIARTGPTAIARGHH' A
#
# COMPACT_ATOMS: atom_id res chain seq x y z
N ASP A 1 1.60 14.07 1.68
CA ASP A 1 1.63 12.72 1.11
C ASP A 1 2.68 11.88 1.84
N ILE A 2 2.28 11.16 2.90
CA ILE A 2 3.21 10.43 3.80
C ILE A 2 3.54 9.05 3.26
N PHE A 3 2.54 8.38 2.67
CA PHE A 3 2.68 7.01 2.17
C PHE A 3 2.92 6.96 0.66
N LYS A 4 2.78 8.06 -0.09
CA LYS A 4 2.81 8.06 -1.56
C LYS A 4 1.84 7.01 -2.12
N ALA A 5 0.68 6.89 -1.48
CA ALA A 5 -0.37 5.96 -1.89
C ALA A 5 -1.16 6.59 -3.03
N LYS A 6 -1.58 5.77 -3.99
CA LYS A 6 -2.39 6.19 -5.12
C LYS A 6 -3.79 5.64 -4.99
N ILE A 7 -4.79 6.47 -5.24
CA ILE A 7 -6.15 5.96 -5.48
C ILE A 7 -6.17 5.44 -6.92
N ILE A 8 -6.47 4.16 -7.09
CA ILE A 8 -6.51 3.51 -8.40
C ILE A 8 -7.94 3.26 -8.89
N ASP A 9 -8.91 3.28 -7.97
CA ASP A 9 -10.34 3.13 -8.30
C ASP A 9 -11.20 3.74 -7.19
N VAL A 10 -12.38 4.25 -7.57
CA VAL A 10 -13.38 4.86 -6.68
C VAL A 10 -14.76 4.34 -7.07
N CYS A 11 -15.43 3.70 -6.14
CA CYS A 11 -16.82 3.28 -6.22
C CYS A 11 -17.65 4.01 -5.15
N ASP A 12 -18.98 3.93 -5.25
CA ASP A 12 -19.88 4.61 -4.32
C ASP A 12 -19.70 4.17 -2.86
N ASP A 13 -19.26 2.93 -2.63
CA ASP A 13 -19.16 2.30 -1.32
C ASP A 13 -17.73 1.88 -0.91
N PHE A 14 -16.73 2.08 -1.77
CA PHE A 14 -15.32 1.81 -1.44
C PHE A 14 -14.34 2.55 -2.36
N ILE A 15 -13.09 2.63 -1.90
CA ILE A 15 -11.96 3.16 -2.66
C ILE A 15 -10.89 2.08 -2.68
N THR A 16 -10.27 1.88 -3.85
CA THR A 16 -9.10 1.02 -3.98
C THR A 16 -7.84 1.87 -4.00
N MET A 17 -6.87 1.54 -3.14
CA MET A 17 -5.62 2.25 -3.00
C MET A 17 -4.43 1.32 -3.22
N GLU A 18 -3.39 1.81 -3.91
CA GLU A 18 -2.11 1.15 -4.08
C GLU A 18 -1.03 1.88 -3.26
N VAL A 19 -0.15 1.12 -2.60
CA VAL A 19 1.04 1.67 -1.93
C VAL A 19 2.24 0.74 -2.14
N THR A 20 3.38 1.35 -2.43
CA THR A 20 4.67 0.65 -2.57
C THR A 20 5.66 1.17 -1.53
N GLY A 21 6.41 0.24 -0.92
CA GLY A 21 7.40 0.54 0.09
C GLY A 21 7.97 -0.69 0.76
N ASN A 22 8.86 -0.45 1.72
CA ASN A 22 9.33 -1.48 2.64
C ASN A 22 8.19 -2.00 3.54
N PRO A 23 8.31 -3.22 4.09
CA PRO A 23 7.28 -3.82 4.93
C PRO A 23 6.77 -2.91 6.05
N GLU A 24 7.65 -2.16 6.71
CA GLU A 24 7.29 -1.28 7.85
C GLU A 24 6.36 -0.13 7.42
N LYS A 25 6.56 0.42 6.22
CA LYS A 25 5.69 1.45 5.64
C LYS A 25 4.33 0.87 5.29
N ILE A 26 4.30 -0.32 4.70
CA ILE A 26 3.04 -1.01 4.36
C ILE A 26 2.24 -1.30 5.63
N ASP A 27 2.88 -1.82 6.68
CA ASP A 27 2.20 -2.14 7.94
C ASP A 27 1.69 -0.87 8.64
N SER A 28 2.44 0.22 8.57
CA SER A 28 2.00 1.52 9.12
C SER A 28 0.82 2.11 8.35
N PHE A 29 0.79 1.93 7.02
CA PHE A 29 -0.34 2.30 6.19
C PHE A 29 -1.60 1.49 6.54
N LEU A 30 -1.47 0.17 6.70
CA LEU A 30 -2.60 -0.68 7.11
C LEU A 30 -3.13 -0.34 8.51
N ARG A 31 -2.23 -0.01 9.45
CA ARG A 31 -2.64 0.47 10.79
C ARG A 31 -3.44 1.77 10.73
N LEU A 32 -3.02 2.70 9.87
CA LEU A 32 -3.75 3.95 9.63
C LEU A 32 -5.16 3.70 9.08
N LEU A 33 -5.30 2.73 8.17
CA LEU A 33 -6.58 2.40 7.52
C LEU A 33 -7.51 1.54 8.39
N LYS A 34 -6.99 0.94 9.48
CA LYS A 34 -7.76 0.04 10.36
C LYS A 34 -9.12 0.62 10.82
N PRO A 35 -9.26 1.91 11.19
CA PRO A 35 -10.55 2.47 11.63
C PRO A 35 -11.59 2.59 10.53
N PHE A 36 -11.18 2.66 9.26
CA PHE A 36 -12.09 2.81 8.12
C PHE A 36 -12.66 1.46 7.64
N GLY A 37 -12.08 0.35 8.11
CA GLY A 37 -12.42 -0.99 7.66
C GLY A 37 -11.77 -1.31 6.32
N ILE A 38 -11.03 -2.41 6.26
CA ILE A 38 -10.40 -2.87 5.03
C ILE A 38 -11.21 -4.04 4.48
N LYS A 39 -11.92 -3.82 3.37
CA LYS A 39 -12.75 -4.85 2.73
C LYS A 39 -11.91 -6.02 2.22
N LYS A 40 -10.79 -5.74 1.56
CA LYS A 40 -9.88 -6.73 0.94
C LYS A 40 -8.44 -6.20 0.94
N ILE A 41 -7.46 -7.11 1.00
CA ILE A 41 -6.03 -6.80 0.87
C ILE A 41 -5.40 -7.77 -0.13
N ALA A 42 -4.69 -7.22 -1.12
CA ALA A 42 -3.74 -7.97 -1.92
C ALA A 42 -2.35 -7.40 -1.65
N ARG A 43 -1.45 -8.22 -1.09
CA ARG A 43 -0.09 -7.82 -0.73
C ARG A 43 0.91 -8.75 -1.39
N THR A 44 1.85 -8.20 -2.13
CA THR A 44 3.01 -8.93 -2.62
C THR A 44 4.03 -9.11 -1.49
N GLY A 45 4.77 -10.23 -1.54
CA GLY A 45 5.94 -10.40 -0.67
C GLY A 45 7.05 -9.39 -0.99
N PRO A 46 8.11 -9.32 -0.18
CA PRO A 46 9.29 -8.53 -0.50
C PRO A 46 9.88 -8.96 -1.84
N THR A 47 10.13 -7.98 -2.70
CA THR A 47 10.79 -8.17 -3.99
C THR A 47 12.06 -7.33 -4.02
N ALA A 48 13.19 -7.92 -4.40
CA ALA A 48 14.47 -7.25 -4.46
C ALA A 48 15.10 -7.43 -5.84
N ILE A 49 15.68 -6.33 -6.34
CA ILE A 49 16.54 -6.33 -7.52
C ILE A 49 17.85 -5.72 -7.04
N ALA A 50 18.98 -6.35 -7.37
CA ALA A 50 20.30 -5.79 -7.07
C ALA A 50 20.37 -4.38 -7.67
N ARG A 51 20.81 -3.40 -6.88
CA ARG A 51 21.08 -2.08 -7.44
C ARG A 51 22.27 -2.21 -8.37
N GLY A 52 22.18 -1.56 -9.53
CA GLY A 52 23.27 -1.58 -10.51
C GLY A 52 24.58 -1.16 -9.88
N HIS A 53 25.65 -1.90 -10.21
CA HIS A 53 27.02 -1.48 -9.99
C HIS A 53 27.47 -0.72 -11.24
N HIS A 54 27.70 0.58 -11.09
CA HIS A 54 28.72 1.26 -11.88
C HIS A 54 30.03 1.21 -11.10
#